data_AF-A0A1I1AGT8-F1
#
_entry.id   AF-A0A1I1AGT8-F1
#
_cell.length_a   1.000
_cell.length_b   1.000
_cell.length_c   1.000
_cell.angle_alpha   90.00
_cell.angle_beta   90.00
_cell.angle_gamma   90.00
#
_symmetry.space_group_name_H-M   'P 1'
#
loop_
_entity.id
_entity.type
_entity.pdbx_description
1 polymer ?
#
loop_
_entity_poly.entity_id
_entity_poly.type
_entity_poly.pdbx_seq_one_letter_code
_entity_poly.pdbx_strand_id
1 'polypeptide(L)'
;MRRLALFAVAVVFLMLLFPGKIVPTPPPVYAEPLSETTRQLLEKGLSVVEIDREIERISGLREETEKSIAQNETKLAERQLAIAAQREKAGRVLRAYYMGQKEAMLGVLVNFKSLAGLLRSWDLMDTIFEADRRTLADFNREYEEIREGQDKLKKDKEELSRVAADLERQRDRVAALQAEIQNAIDGSEDPALARKQLEEMQSYWQTAGLYEVRRHFSALAKAMNKLPDWIQDHPEALKTKGLSTTLTLTDTQLNEFLRAQSELLKDFTIAFKPNLLSLQGKSGSMEVAVTGSYTVENEPKNAIMFHMDTLVFNGLTLPDTTRDDLVRDFDLGFYPQQVMAYLKADSVTLEDGKLIVKLKIGK
;
A
#
# COMPACT_ATOMS: atom_id res chain seq x y z
N MET A 1 -31.47 -60.77 41.36
CA MET A 1 -30.06 -60.33 41.48
C MET A 1 -29.98 -58.93 40.90
N ARG A 2 -30.11 -57.81 41.64
CA ARG A 2 -29.39 -57.40 42.85
C ARG A 2 -27.88 -57.64 42.68
N ARG A 3 -27.20 -56.66 42.07
CA ARG A 3 -25.74 -56.37 42.02
C ARG A 3 -25.38 -55.77 40.65
N LEU A 4 -25.68 -54.49 40.45
CA LEU A 4 -25.13 -53.60 39.39
C LEU A 4 -25.79 -52.21 39.39
N ALA A 5 -26.66 -51.93 40.36
CA ALA A 5 -26.46 -50.74 41.17
C ALA A 5 -25.17 -50.95 41.97
N LEU A 6 -24.08 -50.24 41.67
CA LEU A 6 -23.10 -49.77 42.68
C LEU A 6 -21.91 -48.97 42.13
N PHE A 7 -21.64 -48.91 40.81
CA PHE A 7 -20.45 -48.19 40.31
C PHE A 7 -20.70 -46.89 39.51
N ALA A 8 -21.91 -46.65 38.99
CA ALA A 8 -22.17 -45.43 38.21
C ALA A 8 -22.68 -44.24 39.04
N VAL A 9 -23.10 -44.47 40.30
CA VAL A 9 -23.66 -43.42 41.19
C VAL A 9 -22.57 -42.78 42.08
N ALA A 10 -21.37 -43.36 42.15
CA ALA A 10 -20.28 -42.86 42.99
C ALA A 10 -19.40 -41.77 42.33
N VAL A 11 -19.48 -41.57 41.01
CA VAL A 11 -18.66 -40.54 40.30
C VAL A 11 -19.43 -39.22 40.13
N VAL A 12 -20.76 -39.26 40.10
CA VAL A 12 -21.59 -38.04 39.95
C VAL A 12 -21.78 -37.30 41.28
N PHE A 13 -21.62 -37.97 42.43
CA PHE A 13 -21.78 -37.33 43.74
C PHE A 13 -20.46 -36.78 44.35
N LEU A 14 -19.30 -37.05 43.73
CA LEU A 14 -17.99 -36.57 44.20
C LEU A 14 -17.46 -35.33 43.45
N MET A 15 -18.31 -34.65 42.67
CA MET A 15 -18.00 -33.33 42.07
C MET A 15 -18.84 -32.18 42.64
N LEU A 16 -19.63 -32.43 43.70
CA LEU A 16 -20.47 -31.44 44.39
C LEU A 16 -19.87 -30.92 45.72
N LEU A 17 -18.61 -31.23 46.02
CA LEU A 17 -17.97 -30.90 47.31
C LEU A 17 -16.66 -30.11 47.22
N PHE A 18 -16.39 -29.44 46.11
CA PHE A 18 -15.38 -28.38 46.07
C PHE A 18 -16.07 -27.01 45.97
N PRO A 19 -16.14 -26.22 47.07
CA PRO A 19 -16.38 -24.80 46.97
C PRO A 19 -15.11 -24.19 46.36
N GLY A 20 -14.99 -24.26 45.04
CA GLY A 20 -14.04 -23.47 44.30
C GLY A 20 -14.35 -22.01 44.63
N LYS A 21 -13.43 -21.36 45.34
CA LYS A 21 -13.46 -19.92 45.53
C LYS A 21 -13.44 -19.31 44.13
N ILE A 22 -14.60 -18.90 43.65
CA ILE A 22 -14.72 -17.99 42.53
C ILE A 22 -14.07 -16.70 43.05
N VAL A 23 -12.81 -16.50 42.71
CA VAL A 23 -12.20 -15.18 42.79
C VAL A 23 -13.06 -14.33 41.87
N PRO A 24 -13.79 -13.32 42.39
CA PRO A 24 -14.50 -12.41 41.51
C PRO A 24 -13.42 -11.69 40.73
N THR A 25 -13.26 -12.02 39.45
CA THR A 25 -12.61 -11.11 38.52
C THR A 25 -13.43 -9.83 38.55
N PRO A 26 -12.85 -8.68 38.96
CA PRO A 26 -13.58 -7.43 38.88
C PRO A 26 -14.02 -7.25 37.42
N PRO A 27 -15.28 -6.86 37.18
CA PRO A 27 -15.71 -6.48 35.83
C PRO A 27 -14.77 -5.38 35.33
N PRO A 28 -14.46 -5.33 34.02
CA PRO A 28 -13.76 -4.17 33.47
C PRO A 28 -14.57 -2.92 33.82
N VAL A 29 -13.97 -2.06 34.64
CA VAL A 29 -14.52 -0.76 35.00
C VAL A 29 -14.35 0.14 33.79
N TYR A 30 -15.27 0.03 32.83
CA TYR A 30 -15.45 1.01 31.76
C TYR A 30 -16.95 1.16 31.53
N ALA A 31 -17.62 1.82 32.47
CA ALA A 31 -19.02 2.21 32.32
C ALA A 31 -19.33 3.57 32.99
N GLU A 32 -18.34 4.46 33.07
CA GLU A 32 -18.59 5.90 33.07
C GLU A 32 -18.17 6.43 31.69
N PRO A 33 -18.96 7.30 31.04
CA PRO A 33 -18.52 7.95 29.82
C PRO A 33 -17.23 8.72 30.12
N LEU A 34 -16.16 8.38 29.41
CA LEU A 34 -14.88 9.10 29.50
C LEU A 34 -15.15 10.60 29.37
N SER A 35 -14.58 11.39 30.29
CA SER A 35 -14.63 12.84 30.16
C SER A 35 -14.00 13.24 28.83
N GLU A 36 -14.49 14.31 28.21
CA GLU A 36 -13.96 14.77 26.92
C GLU A 36 -12.45 15.07 27.00
N THR A 37 -12.00 15.61 28.14
CA THR A 37 -10.58 15.87 28.42
C THR A 37 -9.77 14.57 28.49
N THR A 38 -10.26 13.55 29.20
CA THR A 38 -9.57 12.24 29.27
C THR A 38 -9.52 11.58 27.90
N ARG A 39 -10.60 11.65 27.11
CA ARG A 39 -10.63 11.11 25.74
C ARG A 39 -9.58 11.77 24.86
N GLN A 40 -9.52 13.11 24.84
CA GLN A 40 -8.55 13.86 24.05
C GLN A 40 -7.11 13.55 24.48
N LEU A 41 -6.86 13.37 25.78
CA LEU A 41 -5.55 12.97 26.29
C LEU A 41 -5.13 11.60 25.73
N LEU A 42 -6.04 10.62 25.74
CA LEU A 42 -5.80 9.28 25.21
C LEU A 42 -5.58 9.30 23.69
N GLU A 43 -6.40 10.05 22.93
CA GLU A 43 -6.24 10.21 21.48
C GLU A 43 -4.86 10.80 21.11
N LYS A 44 -4.41 11.82 21.85
CA LYS A 44 -3.06 12.38 21.66
C LYS A 44 -1.97 11.37 22.04
N GLY A 45 -2.17 10.62 23.11
CA GLY A 45 -1.25 9.55 23.52
C GLY A 45 -1.08 8.45 22.48
N LEU A 46 -2.19 8.02 21.85
CA LEU A 46 -2.16 7.08 20.74
C LEU A 46 -1.47 7.69 19.52
N SER A 47 -1.73 8.97 19.24
CA SER A 47 -1.08 9.70 18.16
C SER A 47 0.44 9.70 18.28
N VAL A 48 0.99 9.96 19.49
CA VAL A 48 2.44 9.92 19.73
C VAL A 48 3.02 8.55 19.42
N VAL A 49 2.42 7.49 19.97
CA VAL A 49 2.91 6.11 19.79
C VAL A 49 2.91 5.70 18.32
N GLU A 50 1.87 6.05 17.58
CA GLU A 50 1.75 5.68 16.16
C GLU A 50 2.66 6.52 15.27
N ILE A 51 2.88 7.80 15.58
CA ILE A 51 3.86 8.62 14.86
C ILE A 51 5.28 8.12 15.13
N ASP A 52 5.62 7.75 16.37
CA ASP A 52 6.94 7.20 16.72
C ASP A 52 7.22 5.89 15.96
N ARG A 53 6.23 5.00 15.90
CA ARG A 53 6.31 3.76 15.13
C ARG A 53 6.51 4.03 13.63
N GLU A 54 5.83 5.03 13.09
CA GLU A 54 5.96 5.43 11.69
C GLU A 54 7.34 6.05 11.41
N ILE A 55 7.86 6.88 12.31
CA ILE A 55 9.22 7.42 12.25
C ILE A 55 10.25 6.28 12.22
N GLU A 56 10.10 5.27 13.06
CA GLU A 56 11.01 4.11 13.09
C GLU A 56 10.97 3.35 11.76
N ARG A 57 9.76 3.06 11.25
CA ARG A 57 9.57 2.37 9.97
C ARG A 57 10.19 3.15 8.81
N ILE A 58 9.87 4.45 8.69
CA ILE A 58 10.39 5.29 7.61
C ILE A 58 11.91 5.48 7.75
N SER A 59 12.44 5.58 8.96
CA SER A 59 13.89 5.67 9.18
C SER A 59 14.63 4.40 8.71
N GLY A 60 14.04 3.23 8.93
CA GLY A 60 14.59 1.97 8.40
C GLY A 60 14.57 1.92 6.86
N LEU A 61 13.47 2.34 6.23
CA LEU A 61 13.40 2.45 4.77
C LEU A 61 14.43 3.46 4.23
N ARG A 62 14.60 4.60 4.91
CA ARG A 62 15.59 5.61 4.55
C ARG A 62 17.02 5.04 4.53
N GLU A 63 17.39 4.27 5.55
CA GLU A 63 18.71 3.63 5.63
C GLU A 63 18.92 2.62 4.49
N GLU A 64 17.88 1.83 4.16
CA GLU A 64 17.93 0.92 3.02
C GLU A 64 18.09 1.67 1.69
N THR A 65 17.36 2.76 1.50
CA THR A 65 17.48 3.64 0.32
C THR A 65 18.86 4.27 0.22
N GLU A 66 19.43 4.78 1.32
CA GLU A 66 20.80 5.33 1.36
C GLU A 66 21.84 4.29 0.92
N LYS A 67 21.71 3.05 1.39
CA LYS A 67 22.58 1.95 1.00
C LYS A 67 22.43 1.61 -0.49
N SER A 68 21.21 1.58 -1.00
CA SER A 68 20.92 1.35 -2.42
C SER A 68 21.54 2.45 -3.30
N ILE A 69 21.42 3.73 -2.88
CA ILE A 69 22.03 4.88 -3.55
C ILE A 69 23.55 4.72 -3.61
N ALA A 70 24.22 4.43 -2.49
CA ALA A 70 25.67 4.26 -2.46
C ALA A 70 26.17 3.10 -3.35
N GLN A 71 25.43 1.99 -3.38
CA GLN A 71 25.71 0.86 -4.26
C GLN A 71 25.53 1.23 -5.74
N ASN A 72 24.46 1.96 -6.06
CA ASN A 72 24.18 2.40 -7.44
C ASN A 72 25.21 3.42 -7.92
N GLU A 73 25.65 4.34 -7.07
CA GLU A 73 26.76 5.27 -7.36
C GLU A 73 28.04 4.54 -7.74
N THR A 74 28.41 3.53 -6.95
CA THR A 74 29.63 2.74 -7.19
C THR A 74 29.53 2.01 -8.53
N LYS A 75 28.42 1.30 -8.77
CA LYS A 75 28.19 0.58 -10.04
C LYS A 75 28.17 1.52 -11.24
N LEU A 76 27.60 2.71 -11.08
CA LEU A 76 27.51 3.70 -12.15
C LEU A 76 28.88 4.29 -12.47
N ALA A 77 29.70 4.56 -11.45
CA ALA A 77 31.09 4.99 -11.62
C ALA A 77 31.93 3.93 -12.36
N GLU A 78 31.79 2.65 -11.99
CA GLU A 78 32.45 1.54 -12.67
C GLU A 78 32.03 1.43 -14.14
N ARG A 79 30.74 1.52 -14.45
CA ARG A 79 30.22 1.53 -15.82
C ARG A 79 30.75 2.72 -16.62
N GLN A 80 30.83 3.89 -15.99
CA GLN A 80 31.31 5.11 -16.62
C GLN A 80 32.82 5.08 -16.92
N LEU A 81 33.59 4.33 -16.13
CA LEU A 81 34.98 4.01 -16.47
C LEU A 81 35.07 2.98 -17.60
N ALA A 82 34.25 1.93 -17.56
CA ALA A 82 34.25 0.85 -18.56
C ALA A 82 33.88 1.36 -19.96
N ILE A 83 32.89 2.26 -20.07
CA ILE A 83 32.42 2.79 -21.36
C ILE A 83 33.47 3.67 -22.07
N ALA A 84 34.51 4.14 -21.38
CA ALA A 84 35.54 4.99 -21.99
C ALA A 84 36.25 4.31 -23.17
N ALA A 85 36.55 3.01 -23.05
CA ALA A 85 37.16 2.23 -24.13
C ALA A 85 36.21 2.04 -25.32
N GLN A 86 34.92 1.88 -25.05
CA GLN A 86 33.89 1.71 -26.07
C GLN A 86 33.57 3.03 -26.78
N ARG A 87 33.56 4.15 -26.05
CA ARG A 87 33.48 5.51 -26.59
C ARG A 87 34.58 5.77 -27.62
N GLU A 88 35.80 5.36 -27.32
CA GLU A 88 36.92 5.55 -28.24
C GLU A 88 36.81 4.65 -29.48
N LYS A 89 36.33 3.41 -29.33
CA LYS A 89 36.02 2.51 -30.47
C LYS A 89 34.93 3.11 -31.37
N ALA A 90 33.80 3.52 -30.79
CA ALA A 90 32.70 4.17 -31.50
C ALA A 90 33.16 5.47 -32.18
N GLY A 91 33.98 6.27 -31.48
CA GLY A 91 34.56 7.50 -32.03
C GLY A 91 35.45 7.24 -33.25
N ARG A 92 36.26 6.16 -33.26
CA ARG A 92 37.03 5.76 -34.44
C ARG A 92 36.13 5.41 -35.62
N VAL A 93 35.07 4.64 -35.38
CA VAL A 93 34.09 4.30 -36.42
C VAL A 93 33.50 5.59 -37.01
N LEU A 94 32.93 6.46 -36.17
CA LEU A 94 32.33 7.73 -36.64
C LEU A 94 33.32 8.61 -37.41
N ARG A 95 34.58 8.72 -36.95
CA ARG A 95 35.63 9.45 -37.67
C ARG A 95 35.93 8.84 -39.03
N ALA A 96 35.97 7.50 -39.15
CA ALA A 96 36.22 6.83 -40.43
C ALA A 96 35.10 7.11 -41.46
N TYR A 97 33.84 7.12 -41.02
CA TYR A 97 32.71 7.54 -41.85
C TYR A 97 32.79 9.03 -42.22
N TYR A 98 33.04 9.90 -41.23
CA TYR A 98 33.13 11.35 -41.47
C TYR A 98 34.27 11.74 -42.43
N MET A 99 35.43 11.08 -42.31
CA MET A 99 36.61 11.36 -43.14
C MET A 99 36.52 10.74 -44.55
N GLY A 100 35.40 10.14 -44.94
CA GLY A 100 35.23 9.63 -46.31
C GLY A 100 35.86 8.24 -46.55
N GLN A 101 36.34 7.55 -45.51
CA GLN A 101 37.09 6.29 -45.68
C GLN A 101 36.18 5.17 -46.17
N LYS A 102 34.90 5.18 -45.79
CA LYS A 102 33.92 4.16 -46.18
C LYS A 102 33.45 4.34 -47.62
N GLU A 103 33.32 5.59 -48.06
CA GLU A 103 33.03 6.00 -49.42
C GLU A 103 34.18 5.59 -50.36
N ALA A 104 35.43 5.76 -49.92
CA ALA A 104 36.60 5.29 -50.64
C ALA A 104 36.58 3.75 -50.80
N MET A 105 36.17 3.00 -49.76
CA MET A 105 36.01 1.54 -49.86
C MET A 105 34.90 1.14 -50.83
N LEU A 106 33.76 1.84 -50.84
CA LEU A 106 32.68 1.61 -51.81
C LEU A 106 33.15 1.83 -53.26
N GLY A 107 34.03 2.81 -53.48
CA GLY A 107 34.67 3.04 -54.78
C GLY A 107 35.50 1.84 -55.28
N VAL A 108 36.08 1.04 -54.38
CA VAL A 108 36.84 -0.17 -54.75
C VAL A 108 35.95 -1.24 -55.39
N LEU A 109 34.68 -1.35 -54.96
CA LEU A 109 33.74 -2.34 -55.51
C LEU A 109 33.45 -2.14 -57.01
N VAL A 110 33.56 -0.91 -57.51
CA VAL A 110 33.28 -0.56 -58.91
C VAL A 110 34.46 -0.89 -59.83
N ASN A 111 35.65 -1.17 -59.28
CA ASN A 111 36.91 -1.30 -60.04
C ASN A 111 37.40 -2.76 -60.20
N PHE A 112 36.58 -3.76 -59.89
CA PHE A 112 36.99 -5.17 -59.97
C PHE A 112 36.93 -5.74 -61.40
N LYS A 113 38.00 -6.45 -61.78
CA LYS A 113 38.13 -7.14 -63.08
C LYS A 113 37.59 -8.58 -63.08
N SER A 114 37.12 -9.10 -61.95
CA SER A 114 36.56 -10.46 -61.83
C SER A 114 35.44 -10.55 -60.81
N LEU A 115 34.43 -11.37 -61.11
CA LEU A 115 33.26 -11.60 -60.24
C LEU A 115 33.67 -12.20 -58.89
N ALA A 116 34.63 -13.12 -58.87
CA ALA A 116 35.14 -13.73 -57.65
C ALA A 116 35.84 -12.72 -56.73
N GLY A 117 36.55 -11.73 -57.29
CA GLY A 117 37.18 -10.65 -56.51
C GLY A 117 36.17 -9.68 -55.93
N LEU A 118 35.11 -9.37 -56.69
CA LEU A 118 33.98 -8.56 -56.24
C LEU A 118 33.26 -9.21 -55.05
N LEU A 119 32.88 -10.50 -55.17
CA LEU A 119 32.14 -11.21 -54.12
C LEU A 119 32.92 -11.31 -52.80
N ARG A 120 34.24 -11.55 -52.85
CA ARG A 120 35.08 -11.57 -51.64
C ARG A 120 35.19 -10.20 -50.98
N SER A 121 35.27 -9.15 -51.78
CA SER A 121 35.39 -7.78 -51.27
C SER A 121 34.08 -7.26 -50.71
N TRP A 122 32.96 -7.68 -51.29
CA TRP A 122 31.62 -7.47 -50.75
C TRP A 122 31.45 -8.13 -49.38
N ASP A 123 31.80 -9.41 -49.25
CA ASP A 123 31.71 -10.17 -47.99
C ASP A 123 32.53 -9.54 -46.86
N LEU A 124 33.77 -9.12 -47.18
CA LEU A 124 34.62 -8.39 -46.23
C LEU A 124 34.01 -7.03 -45.84
N MET A 125 33.43 -6.31 -46.79
CA MET A 125 32.80 -5.02 -46.54
C MET A 125 31.55 -5.15 -45.67
N ASP A 126 30.72 -6.15 -45.93
CA ASP A 126 29.52 -6.46 -45.14
C ASP A 126 29.92 -6.76 -43.69
N THR A 127 30.92 -7.63 -43.50
CA THR A 127 31.48 -7.95 -42.17
C THR A 127 31.95 -6.70 -41.42
N ILE A 128 32.64 -5.77 -42.10
CA ILE A 128 33.10 -4.51 -41.51
C ILE A 128 31.92 -3.62 -41.12
N PHE A 129 30.92 -3.47 -41.98
CA PHE A 129 29.75 -2.66 -41.69
C PHE A 129 28.90 -3.24 -40.56
N GLU A 130 28.80 -4.56 -40.46
CA GLU A 130 28.17 -5.20 -39.31
C GLU A 130 28.94 -4.93 -38.02
N ALA A 131 30.27 -5.05 -38.02
CA ALA A 131 31.10 -4.76 -36.86
C ALA A 131 31.00 -3.29 -36.41
N ASP A 132 30.96 -2.36 -37.36
CA ASP A 132 30.78 -0.93 -37.11
C ASP A 132 29.40 -0.65 -36.49
N ARG A 133 28.32 -1.22 -37.07
CA ARG A 133 26.96 -1.11 -36.53
C ARG A 133 26.87 -1.66 -35.11
N ARG A 134 27.44 -2.83 -34.86
CA ARG A 134 27.48 -3.44 -33.52
C ARG A 134 28.22 -2.54 -32.53
N THR A 135 29.39 -2.02 -32.91
CA THR A 135 30.17 -1.11 -32.05
C THR A 135 29.39 0.15 -31.65
N LEU A 136 28.70 0.77 -32.59
CA LEU A 136 27.88 1.97 -32.31
C LEU A 136 26.63 1.63 -31.49
N ALA A 137 25.96 0.52 -31.80
CA ALA A 137 24.78 0.07 -31.08
C ALA A 137 25.10 -0.29 -29.62
N ASP A 138 26.20 -1.01 -29.38
CA ASP A 138 26.63 -1.37 -28.03
C ASP A 138 26.99 -0.13 -27.21
N PHE A 139 27.74 0.82 -27.79
CA PHE A 139 28.04 2.10 -27.13
C PHE A 139 26.78 2.89 -26.79
N ASN A 140 25.84 3.00 -27.73
CA ASN A 140 24.60 3.75 -27.51
C ASN A 140 23.75 3.11 -26.41
N ARG A 141 23.64 1.78 -26.40
CA ARG A 141 22.93 1.04 -25.34
C ARG A 141 23.56 1.30 -23.96
N GLU A 142 24.87 1.12 -23.83
CA GLU A 142 25.57 1.36 -22.55
C GLU A 142 25.48 2.82 -22.10
N TYR A 143 25.53 3.77 -23.03
CA TYR A 143 25.39 5.18 -22.73
C TYR A 143 23.98 5.53 -22.20
N GLU A 144 22.93 5.02 -22.84
CA GLU A 144 21.55 5.22 -22.36
C GLU A 144 21.33 4.57 -20.98
N GLU A 145 21.85 3.35 -20.75
CA GLU A 145 21.76 2.72 -19.42
C GLU A 145 22.45 3.56 -18.32
N ILE A 146 23.60 4.17 -18.62
CA ILE A 146 24.28 5.07 -17.67
C ILE A 146 23.42 6.31 -17.43
N ARG A 147 22.86 6.91 -18.47
CA ARG A 147 22.01 8.10 -18.37
C ARG A 147 20.75 7.83 -17.54
N GLU A 148 20.03 6.76 -17.84
CA GLU A 148 18.86 6.33 -17.06
C GLU A 148 19.24 6.05 -15.60
N GLY A 149 20.40 5.43 -15.37
CA GLY A 149 20.95 5.22 -14.04
C GLY A 149 21.23 6.53 -13.28
N GLN A 150 21.78 7.55 -13.95
CA GLN A 150 22.03 8.87 -13.37
C GLN A 150 20.71 9.59 -13.03
N ASP A 151 19.73 9.54 -13.93
CA ASP A 151 18.41 10.15 -13.72
C ASP A 151 17.66 9.48 -12.55
N LYS A 152 17.73 8.15 -12.46
CA LYS A 152 17.16 7.41 -11.33
C LYS A 152 17.86 7.77 -10.03
N LEU A 153 19.19 7.75 -10.00
CA LEU A 153 19.98 8.11 -8.82
C LEU A 153 19.65 9.53 -8.31
N LYS A 154 19.47 10.48 -9.24
CA LYS A 154 19.07 11.85 -8.90
C LYS A 154 17.69 11.87 -8.22
N LYS A 155 16.70 11.17 -8.80
CA LYS A 155 15.35 11.06 -8.23
C LYS A 155 15.37 10.42 -6.84
N ASP A 156 16.10 9.31 -6.70
CA ASP A 156 16.22 8.59 -5.41
C ASP A 156 16.82 9.51 -4.33
N LYS A 157 17.81 10.35 -4.66
CA LYS A 157 18.37 11.35 -3.73
C LYS A 157 17.41 12.47 -3.39
N GLU A 158 16.65 12.97 -4.37
CA GLU A 158 15.64 14.00 -4.14
C GLU A 158 14.52 13.47 -3.24
N GLU A 159 14.07 12.25 -3.47
CA GLU A 159 13.09 11.56 -2.62
C GLU A 159 13.63 11.36 -1.20
N LEU A 160 14.87 10.87 -1.07
CA LEU A 160 15.53 10.70 0.22
C LEU A 160 15.59 12.02 1.02
N SER A 161 15.90 13.13 0.35
CA SER A 161 15.91 14.45 0.99
C SER A 161 14.54 14.89 1.47
N ARG A 162 13.46 14.54 0.75
CA ARG A 162 12.08 14.84 1.17
C ARG A 162 11.70 13.99 2.37
N VAL A 163 11.96 12.69 2.32
CA VAL A 163 11.73 11.76 3.44
C VAL A 163 12.46 12.23 4.69
N ALA A 164 13.71 12.69 4.58
CA ALA A 164 14.46 13.23 5.71
C ALA A 164 13.80 14.48 6.33
N ALA A 165 13.31 15.40 5.49
CA ALA A 165 12.60 16.59 5.97
C ALA A 165 11.25 16.24 6.62
N ASP A 166 10.55 15.23 6.08
CA ASP A 166 9.27 14.76 6.61
C ASP A 166 9.43 14.10 7.98
N LEU A 167 10.46 13.27 8.16
CA LEU A 167 10.82 12.67 9.44
C LEU A 167 11.10 13.74 10.51
N GLU A 168 11.78 14.82 10.15
CA GLU A 168 12.06 15.91 11.10
C GLU A 168 10.77 16.61 11.53
N ARG A 169 9.87 16.91 10.57
CA ARG A 169 8.55 17.48 10.88
C ARG A 169 7.71 16.56 11.76
N GLN A 170 7.79 15.24 11.55
CA GLN A 170 7.10 14.28 12.40
C GLN A 170 7.67 14.27 13.83
N ARG A 171 8.99 14.38 14.01
CA ARG A 171 9.61 14.51 15.34
C ARG A 171 9.20 15.78 16.07
N ASP A 172 9.17 16.90 15.36
CA ASP A 172 8.69 18.18 15.93
C ASP A 172 7.23 18.05 16.39
N ARG A 173 6.39 17.38 15.58
CA ARG A 173 5.00 17.09 15.92
C ARG A 173 4.88 16.21 17.16
N VAL A 174 5.72 15.17 17.29
CA VAL A 174 5.75 14.32 18.48
C VAL A 174 6.12 15.12 19.72
N ALA A 175 7.16 15.96 19.64
CA ALA A 175 7.59 16.80 20.76
C ALA A 175 6.48 17.77 21.20
N ALA A 176 5.77 18.38 20.25
CA ALA A 176 4.62 19.24 20.53
C ALA A 176 3.48 18.46 21.21
N LEU A 177 3.11 17.28 20.70
CA LEU A 177 2.07 16.43 21.29
C LEU A 177 2.44 15.98 22.71
N GLN A 178 3.70 15.60 22.94
CA GLN A 178 4.19 15.22 24.26
C GLN A 178 4.08 16.38 25.26
N ALA A 179 4.41 17.60 24.84
CA ALA A 179 4.25 18.80 25.66
C ALA A 179 2.77 19.08 25.98
N GLU A 180 1.86 18.92 25.01
CA GLU A 180 0.42 19.06 25.21
C GLU A 180 -0.15 18.00 26.17
N ILE A 181 0.29 16.74 26.03
CA ILE A 181 -0.06 15.63 26.93
C ILE A 181 0.40 15.94 28.35
N GLN A 182 1.65 16.38 28.52
CA GLN A 182 2.21 16.70 29.82
C GLN A 182 1.45 17.85 30.50
N ASN A 183 1.14 18.92 29.76
CA ASN A 183 0.33 20.02 30.27
C ASN A 183 -1.09 19.57 30.66
N ALA A 184 -1.71 18.69 29.87
CA ALA A 184 -3.05 18.15 30.16
C ALA A 184 -3.05 17.24 31.40
N ILE A 185 -2.00 16.45 31.60
CA ILE A 185 -1.82 15.62 32.80
C ILE A 185 -1.64 16.50 34.04
N ASP A 186 -0.77 17.50 33.98
CA ASP A 186 -0.47 18.35 35.12
C ASP A 186 -1.66 19.27 35.48
N GLY A 187 -2.51 19.60 34.51
CA GLY A 187 -3.75 20.34 34.72
C GLY A 187 -4.95 19.46 35.11
N SER A 188 -4.80 18.14 35.21
CA SER A 188 -5.88 17.22 35.56
C SER A 188 -6.10 17.11 37.07
N GLU A 189 -7.31 16.76 37.50
CA GLU A 189 -7.64 16.62 38.92
C GLU A 189 -6.84 15.51 39.62
N ASP A 190 -6.48 14.46 38.88
CA ASP A 190 -5.62 13.37 39.34
C ASP A 190 -4.55 13.03 38.28
N PRO A 191 -3.39 13.72 38.31
CA PRO A 191 -2.30 13.50 37.36
C PRO A 191 -1.70 12.09 37.41
N ALA A 192 -1.83 11.36 38.53
CA ALA A 192 -1.31 10.01 38.66
C ALA A 192 -2.23 9.01 37.97
N LEU A 193 -3.55 9.15 38.16
CA LEU A 193 -4.54 8.34 37.46
C LEU A 193 -4.50 8.60 35.95
N ALA A 194 -4.39 9.86 35.52
CA ALA A 194 -4.32 10.22 34.10
C ALA A 194 -3.12 9.58 33.39
N ARG A 195 -1.93 9.61 34.01
CA ARG A 195 -0.73 8.92 33.49
C ARG A 195 -0.96 7.42 33.35
N LYS A 196 -1.50 6.79 34.40
CA LYS A 196 -1.74 5.34 34.41
C LYS A 196 -2.73 4.92 33.33
N GLN A 197 -3.82 5.67 33.14
CA GLN A 197 -4.80 5.40 32.08
C GLN A 197 -4.19 5.53 30.68
N LEU A 198 -3.31 6.53 30.48
CA LEU A 198 -2.59 6.72 29.23
C LEU A 198 -1.69 5.52 28.92
N GLU A 199 -0.88 5.08 29.89
CA GLU A 199 0.03 3.93 29.75
C GLU A 199 -0.75 2.63 29.48
N GLU A 200 -1.82 2.38 30.22
CA GLU A 200 -2.67 1.20 30.03
C GLU A 200 -3.32 1.19 28.64
N MET A 201 -3.79 2.34 28.16
CA MET A 201 -4.39 2.47 26.82
C MET A 201 -3.35 2.27 25.72
N GLN A 202 -2.17 2.89 25.83
CA GLN A 202 -1.08 2.71 24.87
C GLN A 202 -0.65 1.24 24.78
N SER A 203 -0.51 0.58 25.93
CA SER A 203 -0.17 -0.85 26.01
C SER A 203 -1.26 -1.74 25.39
N TYR A 204 -2.54 -1.47 25.71
CA TYR A 204 -3.67 -2.20 25.11
C TYR A 204 -3.72 -2.03 23.59
N TRP A 205 -3.50 -0.81 23.11
CA TRP A 205 -3.50 -0.50 21.68
C TRP A 205 -2.39 -1.25 20.94
N GLN A 206 -1.16 -1.21 21.45
CA GLN A 206 -0.01 -1.89 20.83
C GLN A 206 -0.14 -3.41 20.81
N THR A 207 -0.76 -4.00 21.85
CA THR A 207 -0.79 -5.47 22.02
C THR A 207 -2.03 -6.12 21.40
N ALA A 208 -3.20 -5.49 21.52
CA ALA A 208 -4.47 -6.09 21.12
C ALA A 208 -5.27 -5.21 20.15
N GLY A 209 -5.35 -3.89 20.41
CA GLY A 209 -6.18 -2.98 19.62
C GLY A 209 -5.80 -2.95 18.14
N LEU A 210 -4.54 -2.64 17.86
CA LEU A 210 -4.02 -2.59 16.50
C LEU A 210 -4.11 -3.94 15.78
N TYR A 211 -3.85 -5.04 16.50
CA TYR A 211 -3.97 -6.39 15.94
C TYR A 211 -5.39 -6.67 15.44
N GLU A 212 -6.41 -6.39 16.27
CA GLU A 212 -7.79 -6.62 15.90
C GLU A 212 -8.24 -5.69 14.75
N VAL A 213 -7.84 -4.41 14.78
CA VAL A 213 -8.14 -3.48 13.66
C VAL A 213 -7.55 -4.01 12.35
N ARG A 214 -6.26 -4.36 12.33
CA ARG A 214 -5.59 -4.91 11.13
C ARG A 214 -6.21 -6.23 10.68
N ARG A 215 -6.65 -7.08 11.61
CA ARG A 215 -7.33 -8.34 11.29
C ARG A 215 -8.65 -8.11 10.55
N HIS A 216 -9.47 -7.14 10.99
CA HIS A 216 -10.74 -6.81 10.33
C HIS A 216 -10.53 -6.12 8.99
N PHE A 217 -9.60 -5.17 8.90
CA PHE A 217 -9.24 -4.55 7.61
C PHE A 217 -8.67 -5.57 6.62
N SER A 218 -7.87 -6.55 7.08
CA SER A 218 -7.42 -7.66 6.24
C SER A 218 -8.56 -8.51 5.71
N ALA A 219 -9.55 -8.82 6.55
CA ALA A 219 -10.75 -9.54 6.11
C ALA A 219 -11.54 -8.73 5.07
N LEU A 220 -11.67 -7.42 5.29
CA LEU A 220 -12.33 -6.50 4.36
C LEU A 220 -11.60 -6.44 3.01
N ALA A 221 -10.29 -6.22 2.98
CA ALA A 221 -9.51 -6.20 1.74
C ALA A 221 -9.57 -7.54 0.98
N LYS A 222 -9.49 -8.66 1.70
CA LYS A 222 -9.68 -9.99 1.09
C LYS A 222 -11.07 -10.18 0.49
N ALA A 223 -12.11 -9.62 1.10
CA ALA A 223 -13.44 -9.62 0.54
C ALA A 223 -13.51 -8.71 -0.70
N MET A 224 -12.98 -7.49 -0.63
CA MET A 224 -12.97 -6.54 -1.75
C MET A 224 -12.24 -7.08 -2.99
N ASN A 225 -11.17 -7.86 -2.82
CA ASN A 225 -10.49 -8.54 -3.92
C ASN A 225 -11.38 -9.53 -4.70
N LYS A 226 -12.48 -10.00 -4.10
CA LYS A 226 -13.47 -10.89 -4.74
C LYS A 226 -14.70 -10.15 -5.25
N LEU A 227 -14.78 -8.84 -5.03
CA LEU A 227 -15.89 -8.02 -5.51
C LEU A 227 -16.02 -8.05 -7.04
N PRO A 228 -14.93 -8.04 -7.83
CA PRO A 228 -15.03 -8.16 -9.28
C PRO A 228 -15.75 -9.43 -9.74
N ASP A 229 -15.44 -10.58 -9.13
CA ASP A 229 -16.08 -11.87 -9.44
C ASP A 229 -17.58 -11.82 -9.10
N TRP A 230 -17.93 -11.27 -7.93
CA TRP A 230 -19.33 -11.11 -7.55
C TRP A 230 -20.11 -10.22 -8.52
N ILE A 231 -19.50 -9.14 -9.03
CA ILE A 231 -20.13 -8.26 -10.04
C ILE A 231 -20.34 -8.99 -11.36
N GLN A 232 -19.43 -9.88 -11.76
CA GLN A 232 -19.60 -10.71 -12.96
C GLN A 232 -20.80 -11.65 -12.84
N ASP A 233 -21.04 -12.20 -11.64
CA ASP A 233 -22.16 -13.09 -11.35
C ASP A 233 -23.51 -12.35 -11.19
N HIS A 234 -23.48 -11.02 -10.98
CA HIS A 234 -24.66 -10.17 -10.75
C HIS A 234 -24.78 -9.08 -11.84
N PRO A 235 -25.12 -9.45 -13.09
CA PRO A 235 -25.16 -8.53 -14.22
C PRO A 235 -26.17 -7.39 -14.06
N GLU A 236 -27.16 -7.52 -13.18
CA GLU A 236 -28.10 -6.46 -12.83
C GLU A 236 -27.45 -5.23 -12.20
N ALA A 237 -26.26 -5.39 -11.59
CA ALA A 237 -25.46 -4.29 -11.09
C ALA A 237 -24.84 -3.46 -12.24
N LEU A 238 -24.76 -4.00 -13.45
CA LEU A 238 -24.18 -3.36 -14.62
C LEU A 238 -25.26 -2.96 -15.64
N LYS A 239 -25.33 -1.66 -15.94
CA LYS A 239 -26.20 -1.12 -16.99
C LYS A 239 -25.36 -0.54 -18.11
N THR A 240 -25.43 -1.18 -19.28
CA THR A 240 -24.73 -0.72 -20.48
C THR A 240 -25.66 0.11 -21.36
N LYS A 241 -25.23 1.32 -21.70
CA LYS A 241 -25.89 2.20 -22.67
C LYS A 241 -24.86 2.69 -23.69
N GLY A 242 -24.87 2.10 -24.88
CA GLY A 242 -23.89 2.40 -25.94
C GLY A 242 -22.46 2.03 -25.52
N LEU A 243 -21.54 2.99 -25.56
CA LEU A 243 -20.14 2.84 -25.15
C LEU A 243 -19.89 3.11 -23.65
N SER A 244 -20.95 3.43 -22.90
CA SER A 244 -20.87 3.72 -21.47
C SER A 244 -21.51 2.61 -20.65
N THR A 245 -20.84 2.20 -19.59
CA THR A 245 -21.32 1.20 -18.63
C THR A 245 -21.44 1.86 -17.27
N THR A 246 -22.56 1.68 -16.58
CA THR A 246 -22.75 2.17 -15.21
C THR A 246 -22.84 0.98 -14.28
N LEU A 247 -21.92 0.91 -13.31
CA LEU A 247 -22.02 -0.02 -12.19
C LEU A 247 -22.77 0.68 -11.06
N THR A 248 -23.80 0.02 -10.54
CA THR A 248 -24.56 0.48 -9.37
C THR A 248 -24.53 -0.61 -8.31
N LEU A 249 -24.01 -0.29 -7.13
CA LEU A 249 -23.96 -1.18 -5.98
C LEU A 249 -24.71 -0.55 -4.81
N THR A 250 -25.71 -1.24 -4.27
CA THR A 250 -26.40 -0.76 -3.06
C THR A 250 -25.64 -1.15 -1.80
N ASP A 251 -25.88 -0.39 -0.72
CA ASP A 251 -25.37 -0.74 0.60
C ASP A 251 -25.80 -2.15 1.03
N THR A 252 -27.04 -2.54 0.70
CA THR A 252 -27.63 -3.84 1.01
C THR A 252 -26.86 -4.95 0.29
N GLN A 253 -26.62 -4.79 -1.02
CA GLN A 253 -25.85 -5.75 -1.82
C GLN A 253 -24.41 -5.88 -1.31
N LEU A 254 -23.75 -4.75 -1.01
CA LEU A 254 -22.38 -4.79 -0.49
C LEU A 254 -22.31 -5.46 0.89
N ASN A 255 -23.25 -5.16 1.79
CA ASN A 255 -23.31 -5.82 3.09
C ASN A 255 -23.56 -7.33 2.96
N GLU A 256 -24.51 -7.75 2.13
CA GLU A 256 -24.78 -9.18 1.88
C GLU A 256 -23.54 -9.89 1.34
N PHE A 257 -22.85 -9.28 0.37
CA PHE A 257 -21.58 -9.77 -0.17
C PHE A 257 -20.52 -9.93 0.93
N LEU A 258 -20.25 -8.88 1.71
CA LEU A 258 -19.21 -8.91 2.75
C LEU A 258 -19.50 -9.96 3.83
N ARG A 259 -20.76 -10.09 4.26
CA ARG A 259 -21.19 -11.07 5.25
C ARG A 259 -21.05 -12.51 4.75
N ALA A 260 -21.18 -12.73 3.44
CA ALA A 260 -20.94 -14.04 2.84
C ALA A 260 -19.44 -14.40 2.76
N GLN A 261 -18.54 -13.40 2.74
CA GLN A 261 -17.10 -13.65 2.62
C GLN A 261 -16.40 -14.00 3.95
N SER A 262 -16.89 -13.49 5.09
CA SER A 262 -16.24 -13.72 6.37
C SER A 262 -17.18 -13.58 7.56
N GLU A 263 -17.05 -14.48 8.53
CA GLU A 263 -17.68 -14.38 9.85
C GLU A 263 -17.32 -13.07 10.57
N LEU A 264 -16.10 -12.55 10.37
CA LEU A 264 -15.63 -11.30 10.98
C LEU A 264 -16.38 -10.06 10.48
N LEU A 265 -17.04 -10.15 9.33
CA LEU A 265 -17.74 -9.04 8.70
C LEU A 265 -19.25 -9.07 8.95
N LYS A 266 -19.75 -10.06 9.70
CA LYS A 266 -21.19 -10.21 10.00
C LYS A 266 -21.78 -9.04 10.77
N ASP A 267 -21.04 -8.56 11.75
CA ASP A 267 -21.46 -7.47 12.64
C ASP A 267 -21.06 -6.09 12.12
N PHE A 268 -20.56 -6.02 10.87
CA PHE A 268 -20.27 -4.77 10.19
C PHE A 268 -21.43 -4.37 9.27
N THR A 269 -21.64 -3.07 9.19
CA THR A 269 -22.63 -2.43 8.33
C THR A 269 -21.97 -1.28 7.61
N ILE A 270 -22.02 -1.34 6.29
CA ILE A 270 -21.66 -0.25 5.39
C ILE A 270 -22.94 0.52 5.03
N ALA A 271 -22.84 1.83 5.05
CA ALA A 271 -23.86 2.74 4.56
C ALA A 271 -23.22 3.73 3.59
N PHE A 272 -23.82 3.88 2.41
CA PHE A 272 -23.47 4.93 1.48
C PHE A 272 -24.32 6.17 1.78
N LYS A 273 -23.64 7.29 2.02
CA LYS A 273 -24.23 8.61 2.20
C LYS A 273 -23.71 9.53 1.08
N PRO A 274 -24.36 10.68 0.82
CA PRO A 274 -23.85 11.65 -0.15
C PRO A 274 -22.37 11.96 0.09
N ASN A 275 -21.52 11.60 -0.89
CA ASN A 275 -20.05 11.76 -0.88
C ASN A 275 -19.28 11.03 0.24
N LEU A 276 -19.92 10.15 1.01
CA LEU A 276 -19.30 9.53 2.19
C LEU A 276 -19.70 8.06 2.31
N LEU A 277 -18.71 7.18 2.45
CA LEU A 277 -18.90 5.82 2.93
C LEU A 277 -18.76 5.82 4.44
N SER A 278 -19.69 5.17 5.14
CA SER A 278 -19.62 4.91 6.57
C SER A 278 -19.60 3.40 6.78
N LEU A 279 -18.62 2.89 7.51
CA LEU A 279 -18.56 1.51 7.97
C LEU A 279 -18.59 1.52 9.50
N GLN A 280 -19.50 0.75 10.09
CA GLN A 280 -19.62 0.64 11.55
C GLN A 280 -19.80 -0.82 11.92
N GLY A 281 -19.18 -1.25 13.01
CA GLY A 281 -19.36 -2.60 13.50
C GLY A 281 -18.87 -2.80 14.91
N LYS A 282 -19.40 -3.83 15.55
CA LYS A 282 -19.03 -4.22 16.92
C LYS A 282 -18.76 -5.71 16.97
N SER A 283 -17.58 -6.10 17.45
CA SER A 283 -17.24 -7.51 17.65
C SER A 283 -16.63 -7.70 19.05
N GLY A 284 -17.34 -8.44 19.90
CA GLY A 284 -16.94 -8.61 21.30
C GLY A 284 -16.87 -7.27 22.04
N SER A 285 -15.68 -6.94 22.57
CA SER A 285 -15.39 -5.67 23.25
C SER A 285 -14.90 -4.56 22.31
N MET A 286 -14.82 -4.82 21.01
CA MET A 286 -14.34 -3.86 20.02
C MET A 286 -15.51 -3.19 19.30
N GLU A 287 -15.46 -1.87 19.20
CA GLU A 287 -16.34 -1.05 18.37
C GLU A 287 -15.50 -0.21 17.41
N VAL A 288 -15.80 -0.28 16.12
CA VAL A 288 -15.07 0.44 15.07
C VAL A 288 -16.07 1.22 14.22
N ALA A 289 -15.74 2.48 13.98
CA ALA A 289 -16.42 3.31 13.00
C ALA A 289 -15.40 3.94 12.04
N VAL A 290 -15.60 3.74 10.76
CA VAL A 290 -14.78 4.27 9.67
C VAL A 290 -15.65 5.15 8.81
N THR A 291 -15.10 6.28 8.40
CA THR A 291 -15.66 7.08 7.32
C THR A 291 -14.61 7.35 6.27
N GLY A 292 -15.03 7.45 5.01
CA GLY A 292 -14.12 7.68 3.91
C GLY A 292 -14.83 8.05 2.63
N SER A 293 -14.03 8.32 1.60
CA SER A 293 -14.48 8.73 0.28
C SER A 293 -13.79 7.92 -0.81
N TYR A 294 -14.41 7.88 -1.99
CA TYR A 294 -13.83 7.23 -3.16
C TYR A 294 -13.37 8.29 -4.16
N THR A 295 -12.19 8.09 -4.74
CA THR A 295 -11.70 8.88 -5.87
C THR A 295 -11.34 7.97 -7.05
N VAL A 296 -11.23 8.55 -8.25
CA VAL A 296 -10.72 7.84 -9.42
C VAL A 296 -9.25 8.21 -9.59
N GLU A 297 -8.38 7.21 -9.49
CA GLU A 297 -6.95 7.35 -9.73
C GLU A 297 -6.59 6.68 -11.05
N ASN A 298 -5.63 7.24 -11.79
CA ASN A 298 -5.22 6.70 -13.10
C ASN A 298 -3.82 6.08 -13.08
N GLU A 299 -3.02 6.37 -12.06
CA GLU A 299 -1.64 5.90 -11.92
C GLU A 299 -1.49 5.19 -10.57
N PRO A 300 -0.75 4.07 -10.49
CA PRO A 300 -0.12 3.35 -11.60
C PRO A 300 -1.12 2.59 -12.50
N LYS A 301 -2.36 2.40 -12.03
CA LYS A 301 -3.45 1.75 -12.77
C LYS A 301 -4.75 2.48 -12.51
N ASN A 302 -5.64 2.49 -13.50
CA ASN A 302 -6.94 3.12 -13.34
C ASN A 302 -7.82 2.34 -12.35
N ALA A 303 -8.19 2.98 -11.25
CA ALA A 303 -8.89 2.35 -10.14
C ALA A 303 -9.77 3.36 -9.41
N ILE A 304 -10.69 2.82 -8.60
CA ILE A 304 -11.50 3.59 -7.66
C ILE A 304 -10.90 3.36 -6.29
N MET A 305 -10.16 4.33 -5.78
CA MET A 305 -9.41 4.21 -4.54
C MET A 305 -10.22 4.73 -3.37
N PHE A 306 -10.20 3.97 -2.28
CA PHE A 306 -10.80 4.35 -1.01
C PHE A 306 -9.80 5.16 -0.20
N HIS A 307 -10.22 6.33 0.27
CA HIS A 307 -9.48 7.13 1.23
C HIS A 307 -10.22 7.16 2.55
N MET A 308 -9.50 6.91 3.63
CA MET A 308 -10.07 6.90 4.97
C MET A 308 -9.99 8.30 5.59
N ASP A 309 -11.15 8.90 5.83
CA ASP A 309 -11.27 10.26 6.37
C ASP A 309 -11.27 10.27 7.90
N THR A 310 -11.81 9.24 8.55
CA THR A 310 -11.82 9.10 10.02
C THR A 310 -11.90 7.64 10.41
N LEU A 311 -11.19 7.27 11.47
CA LEU A 311 -11.23 5.95 12.09
C LEU A 311 -11.40 6.14 13.60
N VAL A 312 -12.48 5.62 14.14
CA VAL A 312 -12.79 5.63 15.57
C VAL A 312 -12.77 4.20 16.07
N PHE A 313 -12.02 3.96 17.14
CA PHE A 313 -11.88 2.66 17.79
C PHE A 313 -12.24 2.82 19.27
N ASN A 314 -13.27 2.10 19.74
CA ASN A 314 -13.78 2.18 21.12
C ASN A 314 -14.02 3.63 21.60
N GLY A 315 -14.52 4.49 20.71
CA GLY A 315 -14.78 5.91 20.99
C GLY A 315 -13.56 6.84 20.94
N LEU A 316 -12.38 6.31 20.58
CA LEU A 316 -11.15 7.08 20.38
C LEU A 316 -10.87 7.27 18.89
N THR A 317 -10.67 8.50 18.48
CA THR A 317 -10.24 8.83 17.12
C THR A 317 -8.78 8.47 16.94
N LEU A 318 -8.50 7.60 15.97
CA LEU A 318 -7.14 7.17 15.66
C LEU A 318 -6.42 8.19 14.78
N PRO A 319 -5.08 8.29 14.90
CA PRO A 319 -4.29 9.27 14.17
C PRO A 319 -4.26 8.99 12.67
N ASP A 320 -3.89 10.02 11.93
CA ASP A 320 -3.65 9.98 10.48
C ASP A 320 -2.63 8.90 10.10
N THR A 321 -1.54 8.74 10.85
CA THR A 321 -0.51 7.71 10.56
C THR A 321 -1.08 6.30 10.58
N THR A 322 -1.90 5.94 11.57
CA THR A 322 -2.58 4.63 11.60
C THR A 322 -3.53 4.46 10.41
N ARG A 323 -4.22 5.52 10.02
CA ARG A 323 -5.15 5.47 8.88
C ARG A 323 -4.41 5.22 7.58
N ASP A 324 -3.34 5.96 7.35
CA ASP A 324 -2.50 5.85 6.16
C ASP A 324 -1.84 4.47 6.08
N ASP A 325 -1.38 3.94 7.22
CA ASP A 325 -0.88 2.58 7.36
C ASP A 325 -1.90 1.53 6.94
N LEU A 326 -3.14 1.65 7.41
CA LEU A 326 -4.21 0.71 7.08
C LEU A 326 -4.59 0.75 5.61
N VAL A 327 -4.70 1.94 5.01
CA VAL A 327 -4.99 2.10 3.58
C VAL A 327 -3.85 1.54 2.72
N ARG A 328 -2.60 1.75 3.13
CA ARG A 328 -1.42 1.23 2.42
C ARG A 328 -1.31 -0.30 2.50
N ASP A 329 -1.59 -0.87 3.66
CA ASP A 329 -1.43 -2.31 3.89
C ASP A 329 -2.62 -3.14 3.39
N PHE A 330 -3.80 -2.53 3.28
CA PHE A 330 -5.04 -3.20 2.92
C PHE A 330 -5.73 -2.49 1.75
N ASP A 331 -5.57 -3.06 0.57
CA ASP A 331 -6.19 -2.55 -0.65
C ASP A 331 -7.72 -2.71 -0.59
N LEU A 332 -8.40 -1.57 -0.44
CA LEU A 332 -9.86 -1.44 -0.48
C LEU A 332 -10.34 -0.83 -1.82
N GLY A 333 -9.43 -0.70 -2.78
CA GLY A 333 -9.71 -0.18 -4.11
C GLY A 333 -10.52 -1.15 -4.96
N PHE A 334 -11.20 -0.61 -5.96
CA PHE A 334 -11.87 -1.37 -7.00
C PHE A 334 -11.23 -1.12 -8.35
N TYR A 335 -10.90 -2.19 -9.07
CA TYR A 335 -10.23 -2.15 -10.37
C TYR A 335 -11.18 -2.62 -11.47
N PRO A 336 -11.78 -1.71 -12.25
CA PRO A 336 -12.73 -2.09 -13.31
C PRO A 336 -12.18 -3.08 -14.33
N GLN A 337 -10.86 -3.07 -14.54
CA GLN A 337 -10.16 -3.98 -15.47
C GLN A 337 -10.22 -5.45 -15.01
N GLN A 338 -10.41 -5.70 -13.71
CA GLN A 338 -10.61 -7.05 -13.17
C GLN A 338 -11.99 -7.59 -13.54
N VAL A 339 -12.99 -6.72 -13.67
CA VAL A 339 -14.31 -7.12 -14.19
C VAL A 339 -14.22 -7.37 -15.70
N MET A 340 -13.71 -6.40 -16.46
CA MET A 340 -13.46 -6.52 -17.90
C MET A 340 -12.25 -5.68 -18.31
N ALA A 341 -11.27 -6.29 -19.00
CA ALA A 341 -9.96 -5.68 -19.26
C ALA A 341 -9.99 -4.30 -19.95
N TYR A 342 -11.01 -4.01 -20.76
CA TYR A 342 -11.15 -2.76 -21.52
C TYR A 342 -11.93 -1.66 -20.79
N LEU A 343 -12.40 -1.90 -19.55
CA LEU A 343 -13.12 -0.91 -18.77
C LEU A 343 -12.18 -0.05 -17.93
N LYS A 344 -12.45 1.25 -17.93
CA LYS A 344 -11.82 2.22 -17.03
C LYS A 344 -12.88 3.00 -16.26
N ALA A 345 -12.60 3.29 -15.00
CA ALA A 345 -13.36 4.23 -14.19
C ALA A 345 -13.21 5.64 -14.76
N ASP A 346 -14.36 6.29 -15.00
CA ASP A 346 -14.45 7.67 -15.44
C ASP A 346 -14.86 8.59 -14.29
N SER A 347 -15.84 8.16 -13.50
CA SER A 347 -16.26 8.87 -12.30
C SER A 347 -16.84 7.92 -11.27
N VAL A 348 -16.74 8.29 -10.00
CA VAL A 348 -17.42 7.65 -8.87
C VAL A 348 -18.31 8.66 -8.17
N THR A 349 -19.51 8.24 -7.76
CA THR A 349 -20.45 9.07 -7.02
C THR A 349 -21.12 8.21 -5.96
N LEU A 350 -21.17 8.76 -4.73
CA LEU A 350 -21.88 8.17 -3.62
C LEU A 350 -23.19 8.94 -3.41
N GLU A 351 -24.30 8.22 -3.54
CA GLU A 351 -25.65 8.70 -3.25
C GLU A 351 -26.19 7.95 -2.03
N ASP A 352 -27.34 8.38 -1.52
CA ASP A 352 -27.98 7.72 -0.38
C ASP A 352 -28.29 6.25 -0.72
N GLY A 353 -27.66 5.35 0.03
CA GLY A 353 -27.74 3.89 -0.13
C GLY A 353 -27.08 3.30 -1.38
N LYS A 354 -26.37 4.09 -2.20
CA LYS A 354 -25.83 3.61 -3.49
C LYS A 354 -24.45 4.17 -3.85
N LEU A 355 -23.57 3.29 -4.32
CA LEU A 355 -22.37 3.61 -5.05
C LEU A 355 -22.66 3.53 -6.56
N ILE A 356 -22.38 4.61 -7.29
CA ILE A 356 -22.56 4.70 -8.73
C ILE A 356 -21.21 4.98 -9.38
N VAL A 357 -20.79 4.07 -10.24
CA VAL A 357 -19.53 4.18 -10.99
C VAL A 357 -19.84 4.26 -12.47
N LYS A 358 -19.36 5.33 -13.11
CA LYS A 358 -19.38 5.43 -14.58
C LYS A 358 -18.09 4.85 -15.13
N LEU A 359 -18.26 3.88 -16.02
CA LEU A 359 -17.19 3.17 -16.71
C LEU A 359 -17.24 3.52 -18.19
N LYS A 360 -16.05 3.67 -18.79
CA LYS A 360 -15.87 3.88 -20.22
C LYS A 360 -14.96 2.80 -20.80
N ILE A 361 -15.15 2.53 -22.08
CA ILE A 361 -14.21 1.72 -22.84
C ILE A 361 -12.94 2.54 -23.04
N GLY A 362 -11.80 2.04 -22.56
CA GLY A 362 -10.50 2.67 -22.72
C GLY A 362 -9.44 1.63 -23.05
N LYS A 363 -8.51 1.98 -23.95
CA LYS A 363 -7.29 1.20 -24.18
C LYS A 363 -6.38 1.24 -22.97
#